data_AF-A0A966ID31-F1
#
_entry.id   AF-A0A966ID31-F1
#
_cell.length_a   1.000
_cell.length_b   1.000
_cell.length_c   1.000
_cell.angle_alpha   90.00
_cell.angle_beta   90.00
_cell.angle_gamma   90.00
#
_symmetry.space_group_name_H-M   'P 1'
#
loop_
_entity.id
_entity.type
_entity.pdbx_description
1 polymer ?
#
loop_
_entity_poly.entity_id
_entity_poly.type
_entity_poly.pdbx_seq_one_letter_code
_entity_poly.pdbx_strand_id
1 'polypeptide(L)'
;MSDIYTIAKSGLKAYKEGLATTGQNIANVGNEAYSRREASISEVKSGSPDVLQLSENLSFGVKVDGITRAFDQFIDIQLQNAKSNFSFSQAQTQVYNQLENIVRPESGSVSQRINEFFAALSTVAQDPSDIAARYGALDTAKAIANSFVTVAKGMNDLKSFVG
;
A
#
# COMPACT_ATOMS: atom_id res chain seq x y z
N MET A 1 -12.51 0.80 -53.93
CA MET A 1 -13.52 1.86 -53.92
C MET A 1 -14.43 1.65 -52.73
N SER A 2 -14.71 2.71 -51.98
CA SER A 2 -15.60 2.68 -50.82
C SER A 2 -17.00 3.06 -51.28
N ASP A 3 -17.93 2.09 -51.32
CA ASP A 3 -19.33 2.36 -51.66
C ASP A 3 -20.13 2.77 -50.41
N ILE A 4 -21.25 3.47 -50.61
CA ILE A 4 -22.19 3.85 -49.52
C ILE A 4 -22.57 2.67 -48.63
N TYR A 5 -22.63 1.47 -49.19
CA TYR A 5 -22.84 0.22 -48.47
C TYR A 5 -21.73 -0.07 -47.45
N THR A 6 -20.47 0.13 -47.81
CA THR A 6 -19.31 -0.07 -46.93
C THR A 6 -19.27 0.99 -45.84
N ILE A 7 -19.65 2.23 -46.16
CA ILE A 7 -19.79 3.33 -45.18
C ILE A 7 -20.91 3.01 -44.19
N ALA A 8 -22.09 2.61 -44.66
CA ALA A 8 -23.22 2.23 -43.82
C ALA A 8 -22.90 1.02 -42.92
N LYS A 9 -22.23 0.00 -43.48
CA LYS A 9 -21.81 -1.20 -42.74
C LYS A 9 -20.80 -0.86 -41.63
N SER A 10 -19.82 -0.02 -41.92
CA SER A 10 -18.80 0.38 -40.95
C SER A 10 -19.38 1.28 -39.84
N GLY A 11 -20.27 2.22 -40.20
CA GLY A 11 -21.03 3.02 -39.24
C GLY A 11 -21.89 2.16 -38.31
N LEU A 12 -22.70 1.25 -38.86
CA LEU A 12 -23.55 0.37 -38.05
C LEU A 12 -22.73 -0.50 -37.09
N LYS A 13 -21.58 -1.02 -37.55
CA LYS A 13 -20.67 -1.80 -36.70
C LYS A 13 -20.11 -0.96 -35.57
N ALA A 14 -19.63 0.26 -35.84
CA ALA A 14 -19.05 1.14 -34.84
C ALA A 14 -20.08 1.56 -33.78
N TYR A 15 -21.29 1.94 -34.19
CA TYR A 15 -22.35 2.32 -33.25
C TYR A 15 -22.90 1.14 -32.44
N LYS A 16 -22.99 -0.06 -33.03
CA LYS A 16 -23.32 -1.28 -32.28
C LYS A 16 -22.33 -1.52 -31.14
N GLU A 17 -21.05 -1.33 -31.40
CA GLU A 17 -19.98 -1.50 -30.42
C GLU A 17 -19.98 -0.39 -29.34
N GLY A 18 -20.26 0.86 -29.74
CA GLY A 18 -20.49 1.97 -28.80
C GLY A 18 -21.69 1.75 -27.88
N LEU A 19 -22.80 1.23 -28.41
CA LEU A 19 -23.97 0.85 -27.61
C LEU A 19 -23.67 -0.32 -26.68
N ALA A 20 -22.93 -1.33 -27.12
CA ALA A 20 -22.49 -2.43 -26.27
C ALA A 20 -21.62 -1.93 -25.10
N THR A 21 -20.70 -0.98 -25.37
CA THR A 21 -19.87 -0.34 -24.33
C THR A 21 -20.72 0.45 -23.34
N THR A 22 -21.74 1.15 -23.83
CA THR A 22 -22.71 1.87 -22.99
C THR A 22 -23.51 0.90 -22.12
N GLY A 23 -23.99 -0.20 -22.69
CA GLY A 23 -24.69 -1.26 -21.95
C GLY A 23 -23.81 -1.89 -20.86
N GLN A 24 -22.53 -2.12 -21.15
CA GLN A 24 -21.55 -2.57 -20.15
C GLN A 24 -21.34 -1.56 -19.02
N ASN A 25 -21.26 -0.26 -19.34
CA ASN A 25 -21.15 0.78 -18.33
C ASN A 25 -22.38 0.85 -17.42
N ILE A 26 -23.59 0.75 -17.99
CA ILE A 26 -24.84 0.77 -17.21
C ILE A 26 -24.93 -0.48 -16.34
N ALA A 27 -24.64 -1.66 -16.88
CA ALA A 27 -24.72 -2.92 -16.15
C ALA A 27 -23.73 -2.98 -14.96
N ASN A 28 -22.58 -2.32 -15.08
CA ASN A 28 -21.54 -2.33 -14.07
C ASN A 28 -21.43 -1.03 -13.26
N VAL A 29 -22.35 -0.08 -13.41
CA VAL A 29 -22.27 1.23 -12.73
C VAL A 29 -22.28 1.11 -11.20
N GLY A 30 -22.91 0.05 -10.67
CA GLY A 30 -22.94 -0.24 -9.23
C GLY A 30 -21.70 -0.98 -8.70
N ASN A 31 -20.74 -1.34 -9.55
CA ASN A 31 -19.49 -1.98 -9.12
C ASN A 31 -18.42 -0.90 -8.88
N GLU A 32 -18.02 -0.70 -7.63
CA GLU A 32 -16.99 0.28 -7.24
C GLU A 32 -15.65 0.09 -7.96
N ALA A 33 -15.32 -1.14 -8.39
CA ALA A 33 -14.10 -1.44 -9.13
C ALA A 33 -14.22 -1.19 -10.64
N TYR A 34 -15.40 -0.78 -11.14
CA TYR A 34 -15.63 -0.54 -12.56
C TYR A 34 -15.34 0.90 -12.96
N SER A 35 -14.36 1.09 -13.84
CA SER A 35 -14.13 2.37 -14.51
C SER A 35 -14.96 2.44 -15.80
N ARG A 36 -15.67 3.57 -16.00
CA ARG A 36 -16.40 3.86 -17.25
C ARG A 36 -15.49 3.66 -18.45
N ARG A 37 -16.02 3.06 -19.50
CA ARG A 37 -15.33 2.87 -20.78
C ARG A 37 -15.89 3.79 -21.86
N GLU A 38 -15.02 4.28 -22.72
CA GLU A 38 -15.35 5.11 -23.87
C GLU A 38 -14.89 4.40 -25.15
N ALA A 39 -15.79 4.29 -26.13
CA ALA A 39 -15.49 3.74 -27.44
C ALA A 39 -15.18 4.91 -28.38
N SER A 40 -13.90 5.11 -28.70
CA SER A 40 -13.48 6.16 -29.64
C SER A 40 -13.74 5.71 -31.07
N ILE A 41 -14.46 6.53 -31.83
CA ILE A 41 -14.79 6.28 -33.24
C ILE A 41 -14.04 7.31 -34.09
N SER A 42 -13.27 6.86 -35.08
CA SER A 42 -12.55 7.72 -36.01
C SER A 42 -12.79 7.34 -37.46
N GLU A 43 -12.54 8.31 -38.35
CA GLU A 43 -12.58 8.10 -39.79
C GLU A 43 -11.41 7.22 -40.25
N VAL A 44 -11.70 6.28 -41.15
CA VAL A 44 -10.68 5.39 -41.74
C VAL A 44 -9.86 6.18 -42.77
N LYS A 45 -8.74 6.81 -42.40
CA LYS A 45 -7.91 7.51 -43.40
C LYS A 45 -7.20 6.50 -44.34
N SER A 46 -7.33 6.68 -45.66
CA SER A 46 -6.45 6.03 -46.64
C SER A 46 -5.16 6.84 -46.82
N GLY A 47 -4.06 6.15 -47.11
CA GLY A 47 -2.71 6.72 -47.15
C GLY A 47 -2.56 7.97 -48.02
N SER A 48 -1.73 8.89 -47.51
CA SER A 48 -1.17 10.11 -48.11
C SER A 48 -2.06 10.87 -49.10
N PRO A 49 -2.85 11.87 -48.66
CA PRO A 49 -3.33 12.87 -49.58
C PRO A 49 -2.12 13.72 -49.98
N ASP A 50 -1.60 13.51 -51.18
CA ASP A 50 -0.91 14.58 -51.87
C ASP A 50 -1.86 15.80 -51.86
N VAL A 51 -1.40 16.93 -51.35
CA VAL A 51 -2.22 18.14 -51.10
C VAL A 51 -2.83 18.69 -52.40
N LEU A 52 -2.35 18.18 -53.54
CA LEU A 52 -2.78 18.52 -54.90
C LEU A 52 -3.74 17.49 -55.53
N GLN A 53 -4.02 16.34 -54.89
CA GLN A 53 -4.96 15.33 -55.40
C GLN A 53 -6.35 15.48 -54.76
N LEU A 54 -7.22 16.23 -55.44
CA LEU A 54 -8.64 16.24 -55.15
C LEU A 54 -9.30 15.00 -55.77
N SER A 55 -9.23 13.87 -55.06
CA SER A 55 -9.97 12.67 -55.45
C SER A 55 -11.44 12.83 -55.04
N GLU A 56 -12.36 12.88 -56.02
CA GLU A 56 -13.82 12.96 -55.83
C GLU A 56 -14.44 11.74 -55.10
N ASN A 57 -13.63 10.72 -54.75
CA ASN A 57 -14.06 9.47 -54.13
C ASN A 57 -13.45 9.22 -52.73
N LEU A 58 -13.08 10.27 -52.00
CA LEU A 58 -12.60 10.17 -50.61
C LEU A 58 -13.80 10.11 -49.67
N SER A 59 -14.38 8.94 -49.50
CA SER A 59 -15.33 8.68 -48.41
C SER A 59 -14.95 7.40 -47.73
N PHE A 60 -14.24 7.50 -46.62
CA PHE A 60 -13.87 6.35 -45.84
C PHE A 60 -14.78 6.32 -44.63
N GLY A 61 -15.44 5.17 -44.42
CA GLY A 61 -16.32 5.00 -43.27
C GLY A 61 -15.59 5.15 -41.94
N VAL A 62 -16.26 4.77 -40.85
CA VAL A 62 -15.70 4.90 -39.50
C VAL A 62 -15.22 3.56 -38.96
N LYS A 63 -14.26 3.60 -38.04
CA LYS A 63 -13.83 2.45 -37.24
C LYS A 63 -13.81 2.81 -35.76
N VAL A 64 -13.90 1.80 -34.91
CA VAL A 64 -13.60 1.94 -33.49
C VAL A 64 -12.09 1.84 -33.34
N ASP A 65 -11.44 2.88 -32.81
CA ASP A 65 -10.00 2.87 -32.56
C ASP A 65 -9.64 2.04 -31.33
N GLY A 66 -10.56 1.95 -30.37
CA GLY A 66 -10.42 1.16 -29.17
C GLY A 66 -11.43 1.56 -28.11
N ILE A 67 -11.47 0.75 -27.05
CA ILE A 67 -12.26 1.04 -25.85
C ILE A 67 -11.27 1.42 -24.74
N THR A 68 -11.23 2.69 -24.39
CA THR A 68 -10.37 3.20 -23.30
C THR A 68 -11.19 3.31 -22.02
N ARG A 69 -10.53 3.18 -20.87
CA ARG A 69 -11.15 3.52 -19.58
C ARG A 69 -11.04 5.02 -19.39
N ALA A 70 -12.16 5.67 -19.10
CA ALA A 70 -12.19 7.02 -18.55
C ALA A 70 -11.76 6.93 -17.07
N PHE A 71 -10.45 6.95 -16.83
CA PHE A 71 -9.88 7.09 -15.49
C PHE A 71 -8.81 8.17 -15.49
N ASP A 72 -8.67 8.86 -14.37
CA ASP A 72 -7.63 9.86 -14.18
C ASP A 72 -6.34 9.15 -13.74
N GLN A 73 -5.39 9.03 -14.67
CA GLN A 73 -4.11 8.38 -14.42
C GLN A 73 -3.31 9.07 -13.30
N PHE A 74 -3.42 10.39 -13.16
CA PHE A 74 -2.73 11.14 -12.11
C PHE A 74 -3.30 10.76 -10.75
N ILE A 75 -4.62 10.73 -10.60
CA ILE A 75 -5.27 10.34 -9.34
C ILE A 75 -4.97 8.87 -8.98
N ASP A 76 -4.93 7.96 -9.96
CA ASP A 76 -4.64 6.55 -9.71
C ASP A 76 -3.19 6.35 -9.20
N ILE A 77 -2.22 7.02 -9.82
CA ILE A 77 -0.82 7.03 -9.35
C ILE A 77 -0.74 7.61 -7.93
N GLN A 78 -1.43 8.71 -7.66
CA GLN A 78 -1.45 9.32 -6.33
C GLN A 78 -2.06 8.38 -5.29
N LEU A 79 -3.15 7.68 -5.63
CA LEU A 79 -3.77 6.68 -4.77
C LEU A 79 -2.83 5.49 -4.51
N GLN A 80 -2.14 4.99 -5.54
CA GLN A 80 -1.19 3.90 -5.41
C GLN A 80 -0.02 4.29 -4.49
N ASN A 81 0.54 5.49 -4.65
CA ASN A 81 1.60 6.02 -3.80
C ASN A 81 1.12 6.19 -2.35
N ALA A 82 -0.07 6.76 -2.15
CA ALA A 82 -0.65 6.93 -0.82
C ALA A 82 -0.88 5.58 -0.12
N LYS A 83 -1.39 4.57 -0.84
CA LYS A 83 -1.57 3.21 -0.31
C LYS A 83 -0.25 2.53 0.04
N SER A 84 0.78 2.70 -0.79
CA SER A 84 2.13 2.18 -0.53
C SER A 84 2.70 2.79 0.76
N ASN A 85 2.67 4.12 0.88
CA ASN A 85 3.15 4.83 2.07
C ASN A 85 2.37 4.48 3.34
N PHE A 86 1.05 4.33 3.22
CA PHE A 86 0.20 3.89 4.33
C PHE A 86 0.57 2.48 4.78
N SER A 87 0.71 1.55 3.85
CA SER A 87 1.05 0.15 4.17
C SER A 87 2.45 0.05 4.79
N PHE A 88 3.41 0.82 4.26
CA PHE A 88 4.75 0.93 4.85
C PHE A 88 4.70 1.46 6.29
N SER A 89 3.99 2.56 6.52
CA SER A 89 3.84 3.15 7.86
C SER A 89 3.15 2.20 8.83
N GLN A 90 2.12 1.48 8.36
CA GLN A 90 1.41 0.48 9.16
C GLN A 90 2.33 -0.67 9.58
N ALA A 91 3.13 -1.21 8.66
CA ALA A 91 4.11 -2.24 8.98
C ALA A 91 5.17 -1.73 9.97
N GLN A 92 5.64 -0.50 9.78
CA GLN A 92 6.60 0.15 10.69
C GLN A 92 6.02 0.33 12.10
N THR A 93 4.77 0.75 12.23
CA THR A 93 4.07 0.87 13.52
C THR A 93 3.96 -0.48 14.22
N GLN A 94 3.67 -1.58 13.51
CA GLN A 94 3.62 -2.91 14.11
C GLN A 94 4.96 -3.31 14.75
N VAL A 95 6.06 -3.04 14.06
CA VAL A 95 7.42 -3.31 14.58
C VAL A 95 7.72 -2.41 15.79
N TYR A 96 7.39 -1.13 15.74
CA TYR A 96 7.61 -0.22 16.86
C TYR A 96 6.80 -0.55 18.10
N ASN A 97 5.55 -1.00 17.95
CA ASN A 97 4.75 -1.46 19.07
C ASN A 97 5.38 -2.69 19.74
N GLN A 98 5.95 -3.62 18.98
CA GLN A 98 6.66 -4.76 19.54
C GLN A 98 7.95 -4.32 20.25
N LEU A 99 8.72 -3.40 19.65
CA LEU A 99 9.91 -2.83 20.28
C LEU A 99 9.57 -2.14 21.60
N GLU A 100 8.49 -1.35 21.64
CA GLU A 100 8.02 -0.69 22.86
C GLU A 100 7.70 -1.71 23.95
N ASN A 101 6.99 -2.79 23.63
CA ASN A 101 6.67 -3.84 24.60
C ASN A 101 7.93 -4.56 25.13
N ILE A 102 8.96 -4.71 24.31
CA ILE A 102 10.24 -5.30 24.72
C ILE A 102 11.00 -4.35 25.68
N VAL A 103 11.09 -3.07 25.34
CA VAL A 103 11.91 -2.10 26.08
C VAL A 103 11.19 -1.54 27.31
N ARG A 104 9.88 -1.31 27.19
CA ARG A 104 9.03 -0.67 28.19
C ARG A 104 7.73 -1.48 28.40
N PRO A 105 7.83 -2.70 28.94
CA PRO A 105 6.64 -3.43 29.36
C PRO A 105 5.94 -2.70 30.52
N GLU A 106 4.64 -2.94 30.68
CA GLU A 106 3.83 -2.34 31.76
C GLU A 106 4.34 -2.69 33.17
N SER A 107 4.99 -3.84 33.32
CA SER A 107 5.59 -4.28 34.59
C SER A 107 6.94 -4.95 34.36
N GLY A 108 7.83 -4.86 35.34
CA GLY A 108 9.15 -5.49 35.29
C GLY A 108 10.10 -4.85 34.29
N SER A 109 9.89 -3.57 33.96
CA SER A 109 10.82 -2.81 33.11
C SER A 109 12.22 -2.74 33.74
N VAL A 110 13.24 -2.55 32.91
CA VAL A 110 14.62 -2.40 33.37
C VAL A 110 14.73 -1.26 34.40
N SER A 111 14.03 -0.14 34.17
CA SER A 111 13.99 0.99 35.11
C SER A 111 13.41 0.60 36.47
N GLN A 112 12.33 -0.19 36.49
CA GLN A 112 11.75 -0.68 37.74
C GLN A 112 12.75 -1.58 38.49
N ARG A 113 13.42 -2.49 37.78
CA ARG A 113 14.43 -3.40 38.35
C ARG A 113 15.63 -2.65 38.92
N ILE A 114 16.06 -1.58 38.25
CA ILE A 114 17.10 -0.67 38.74
C ILE A 114 16.69 -0.02 40.07
N ASN A 115 15.46 0.47 40.17
CA ASN A 115 14.95 1.06 41.40
C ASN A 115 14.88 0.03 42.54
N GLU A 116 14.42 -1.19 42.26
CA GLU A 116 14.36 -2.29 43.24
C GLU A 116 15.75 -2.66 43.78
N PHE A 117 16.78 -2.67 42.93
CA PHE A 117 18.16 -2.91 43.35
C PHE A 117 18.72 -1.80 44.23
N PHE A 118 18.53 -0.53 43.86
CA PHE A 118 19.00 0.58 44.70
C PHE A 118 18.26 0.62 46.03
N ALA A 119 16.97 0.26 46.07
CA ALA A 119 16.24 0.10 47.32
C ALA A 119 16.85 -1.01 48.19
N ALA A 120 17.14 -2.18 47.61
CA ALA A 120 17.77 -3.29 48.32
C ALA A 120 19.18 -2.93 48.84
N LEU A 121 19.98 -2.20 48.05
CA LEU A 121 21.27 -1.68 48.49
C LEU A 121 21.13 -0.68 49.65
N SER A 122 20.09 0.16 49.63
CA SER A 122 19.80 1.08 50.74
C SER A 122 19.47 0.32 52.03
N THR A 123 18.73 -0.79 51.93
CA THR A 123 18.46 -1.67 53.08
C THR A 123 19.75 -2.28 53.63
N VAL A 124 20.64 -2.77 52.77
CA VAL A 124 21.97 -3.30 53.19
C VAL A 124 22.82 -2.20 53.83
N ALA A 125 22.73 -0.96 53.35
CA ALA A 125 23.49 0.15 53.94
C ALA A 125 23.01 0.54 55.35
N GLN A 126 21.74 0.28 55.69
CA GLN A 126 21.19 0.53 57.02
C GLN A 126 21.68 -0.49 58.05
N ASP A 127 21.80 -1.77 57.67
CA ASP A 127 22.42 -2.82 58.48
C ASP A 127 23.26 -3.77 57.61
N PRO A 128 24.57 -3.51 57.47
CA PRO A 128 25.46 -4.36 56.69
C PRO A 128 25.67 -5.77 57.27
N SER A 129 25.32 -5.98 58.55
CA SER A 129 25.46 -7.27 59.22
C SER A 129 24.30 -8.23 58.93
N ASP A 130 23.16 -7.69 58.45
CA ASP A 130 22.01 -8.48 58.05
C ASP A 130 22.31 -9.30 56.78
N ILE A 131 22.47 -10.61 56.97
CA ILE A 131 22.72 -11.58 55.91
C ILE A 131 21.52 -11.68 54.94
N ALA A 132 20.28 -11.57 55.44
CA ALA A 132 19.08 -11.66 54.61
C ALA A 132 18.97 -10.47 53.66
N ALA A 133 19.23 -9.25 54.14
CA ALA A 133 19.30 -8.05 53.30
C ALA A 133 20.36 -8.18 52.18
N ARG A 134 21.54 -8.72 52.50
CA ARG A 134 22.60 -8.97 51.52
C ARG A 134 22.19 -9.98 50.43
N TYR A 135 21.49 -11.05 50.80
CA TYR A 135 20.93 -11.99 49.82
C TYR A 135 19.86 -11.34 48.94
N GLY A 136 18.99 -10.50 49.51
CA GLY A 136 18.00 -9.74 48.75
C GLY A 136 18.63 -8.79 47.73
N ALA A 137 19.71 -8.08 48.09
CA ALA A 137 20.44 -7.23 47.16
C ALA A 137 21.16 -8.01 46.04
N LEU A 138 21.68 -9.20 46.34
CA LEU A 138 22.24 -10.10 45.32
C LEU A 138 21.16 -10.57 44.34
N ASP A 139 19.97 -10.87 44.82
CA ASP A 139 18.85 -11.33 43.99
C ASP A 139 18.35 -10.23 43.05
N THR A 140 18.18 -9.01 43.56
CA THR A 140 17.82 -7.85 42.73
C THR A 140 18.91 -7.51 41.71
N ALA A 141 20.20 -7.69 42.04
CA ALA A 141 21.29 -7.57 41.07
C ALA A 141 21.18 -8.59 39.92
N LYS A 142 20.87 -9.85 40.23
CA LYS A 142 20.63 -10.90 39.21
C LYS A 142 19.39 -10.57 38.37
N ALA A 143 18.34 -10.06 39.00
CA ALA A 143 17.11 -9.67 38.30
C ALA A 143 17.36 -8.55 37.27
N ILE A 144 18.20 -7.56 37.59
CA ILE A 144 18.64 -6.54 36.63
C ILE A 144 19.39 -7.16 35.46
N ALA A 145 20.40 -7.98 35.74
CA ALA A 145 21.20 -8.61 34.70
C ALA A 145 20.32 -9.44 33.73
N ASN A 146 19.40 -10.22 34.29
CA ASN A 146 18.43 -10.99 33.50
C ASN A 146 17.50 -10.08 32.67
N SER A 147 17.11 -8.93 33.20
CA SER A 147 16.26 -7.98 32.48
C SER A 147 16.98 -7.38 31.28
N PHE A 148 18.25 -6.97 31.43
CA PHE A 148 19.07 -6.52 30.30
C PHE A 148 19.24 -7.60 29.23
N VAL A 149 19.52 -8.84 29.63
CA VAL A 149 19.65 -9.97 28.70
C VAL A 149 18.33 -10.22 27.95
N THR A 150 17.20 -10.15 28.65
CA THR A 150 15.87 -10.36 28.06
C THR A 150 15.56 -9.29 27.01
N VAL A 151 15.79 -8.01 27.34
CA VAL A 151 15.59 -6.90 26.39
C VAL A 151 16.51 -7.05 25.18
N ALA A 152 17.80 -7.31 25.40
CA ALA A 152 18.76 -7.49 24.32
C ALA A 152 18.39 -8.66 23.39
N LYS A 153 17.95 -9.78 23.96
CA LYS A 153 17.45 -10.93 23.20
C LYS A 153 16.20 -10.57 22.39
N GLY A 154 15.21 -9.94 23.03
CA GLY A 154 13.98 -9.51 22.35
C GLY A 154 14.26 -8.55 21.20
N MET A 155 15.19 -7.61 21.35
CA MET A 155 15.59 -6.71 20.26
C MET A 155 16.28 -7.44 19.11
N ASN A 156 17.11 -8.46 19.41
CA ASN A 156 17.75 -9.28 18.38
C ASN A 156 16.73 -10.15 17.62
N ASP A 157 15.77 -10.73 18.34
CA ASP A 157 14.68 -11.53 17.75
C ASP A 157 13.78 -10.64 16.86
N LEU A 158 13.48 -9.41 17.30
CA LEU A 158 12.74 -8.46 16.47
C LEU A 158 13.53 -8.06 15.21
N LYS A 159 14.84 -7.88 15.34
CA LYS A 159 15.71 -7.56 14.20
C LYS A 159 15.74 -8.69 13.17
N SER A 160 15.81 -9.95 13.59
CA SER A 160 15.83 -11.11 12.68
C SER A 160 14.46 -11.42 12.07
N PHE A 161 13.37 -10.96 12.67
CA PHE A 161 12.04 -11.05 12.08
C PHE A 161 11.85 -10.04 10.92
N VAL A 162 12.45 -8.86 11.04
CA VAL A 162 12.30 -7.76 10.06
C VAL A 162 13.32 -7.83 8.93
N GLY A 163 14.53 -8.33 9.19
CA GLY A 163 15.62 -8.45 8.21
C GLY A 163 15.75 -9.84 7.63
#